data_AF-A0A947NSW3-F1
#
_entry.id   AF-A0A947NSW3-F1
#
_cell.length_a   1.000
_cell.length_b   1.000
_cell.length_c   1.000
_cell.angle_alpha   90.00
_cell.angle_beta   90.00
_cell.angle_gamma   90.00
#
_symmetry.space_group_name_H-M   'P 1'
#
loop_
_entity.id
_entity.type
_entity.pdbx_description
1 polymer ?
#
loop_
_entity_poly.entity_id
_entity_poly.type
_entity_poly.pdbx_seq_one_letter_code
_entity_poly.pdbx_strand_id
1 'polypeptide(L)'
;MKKDIHPTYYPEAQVACACGNSFTVGATVKEINVELCSNCHPFYTGKQKLVDTARRVEKFKERAALKSEDKVKAKRDKKVARKKPAISKKDEKKGK
;
A
#
# COMPACT_ATOMS: atom_id res chain seq x y z
N MET A 1 -22.04 36.75 -26.82
CA MET A 1 -23.08 35.85 -27.34
C MET A 1 -23.89 36.56 -28.40
N LYS A 2 -24.03 35.99 -29.61
CA LYS A 2 -25.11 36.36 -30.53
C LYS A 2 -26.44 35.79 -30.02
N LYS A 3 -27.52 36.55 -30.13
CA LYS A 3 -28.86 36.08 -29.80
C LYS A 3 -29.20 34.92 -30.76
N ASP A 4 -29.78 33.84 -30.23
CA ASP A 4 -30.35 32.68 -30.96
C ASP A 4 -29.43 31.55 -31.46
N ILE A 5 -28.09 31.69 -31.41
CA ILE A 5 -27.18 30.60 -31.85
C ILE A 5 -26.29 30.01 -30.74
N HIS A 6 -26.45 30.46 -29.50
CA HIS A 6 -25.66 29.97 -28.37
C HIS A 6 -26.52 29.35 -27.28
N PRO A 7 -26.06 28.25 -26.66
CA PRO A 7 -26.74 27.65 -25.53
C PRO A 7 -26.72 28.59 -24.32
N THR A 8 -27.71 28.44 -23.45
CA THR A 8 -27.83 29.22 -22.22
C THR A 8 -26.59 29.02 -21.36
N TYR A 9 -25.90 30.11 -21.07
CA TYR A 9 -24.71 30.13 -20.23
C TYR A 9 -25.07 30.63 -18.84
N TYR A 10 -24.71 29.86 -17.83
CA TYR A 10 -24.88 30.21 -16.43
C TYR A 10 -23.52 30.68 -15.88
N PRO A 11 -23.36 31.97 -15.55
CA PRO A 11 -22.11 32.48 -14.98
C PRO A 11 -21.86 31.98 -13.55
N GLU A 12 -22.92 31.54 -12.86
CA GLU A 12 -22.87 31.04 -11.48
C GLU A 12 -23.28 29.56 -11.39
N ALA A 13 -22.61 28.68 -12.14
CA ALA A 13 -22.81 27.24 -11.98
C ALA A 13 -22.09 26.72 -10.74
N GLN A 14 -22.78 25.93 -9.92
CA GLN A 14 -22.19 25.34 -8.71
C GLN A 14 -21.51 24.02 -9.04
N VAL A 15 -20.24 23.89 -8.66
CA VAL A 15 -19.49 22.64 -8.76
C VAL A 15 -19.36 22.03 -7.38
N ALA A 16 -19.80 20.78 -7.21
CA ALA A 16 -19.63 20.01 -5.98
C ALA A 16 -18.59 18.91 -6.21
N CYS A 17 -17.51 18.94 -5.41
CA CYS A 17 -16.50 17.89 -5.46
C CYS A 17 -16.70 16.83 -4.38
N ALA A 18 -16.37 15.57 -4.69
CA ALA A 18 -16.38 14.46 -3.74
C ALA A 18 -15.51 14.70 -2.48
N CYS A 19 -14.49 15.56 -2.57
CA CYS A 19 -13.69 15.94 -1.41
C CYS A 19 -14.29 17.07 -0.53
N GLY A 20 -15.54 17.46 -0.78
CA GLY A 20 -16.29 18.44 0.02
C GLY A 20 -16.07 19.90 -0.37
N ASN A 21 -15.23 20.16 -1.38
CA ASN A 21 -15.05 21.52 -1.91
C ASN A 21 -16.16 21.87 -2.90
N SER A 22 -16.75 23.05 -2.74
CA SER A 22 -17.69 23.65 -3.68
C SER A 22 -17.13 24.96 -4.24
N PHE A 23 -17.23 25.15 -5.56
CA PHE A 23 -16.79 26.39 -6.20
C PHE A 23 -17.70 26.78 -7.36
N THR A 24 -17.75 28.07 -7.66
CA THR A 24 -18.61 28.63 -8.70
C THR A 24 -17.82 28.78 -10.00
N VAL A 25 -18.36 28.26 -11.10
CA VAL A 25 -17.77 28.41 -12.45
C VAL A 25 -18.84 28.81 -13.45
N GLY A 26 -18.41 29.35 -14.59
CA GLY A 26 -19.32 29.54 -15.71
C GLY A 26 -19.49 28.25 -16.52
N ALA A 27 -20.72 27.78 -16.69
CA ALA A 27 -21.04 26.59 -17.45
C ALA A 27 -22.40 26.67 -18.14
N THR A 28 -22.66 25.80 -19.10
CA THR A 28 -23.99 25.67 -19.74
C THR A 28 -24.97 24.86 -18.89
N VAL A 29 -24.51 24.31 -17.77
CA VAL A 29 -25.28 23.49 -16.82
C VAL A 29 -25.23 24.16 -15.45
N LYS A 30 -26.33 24.11 -14.69
CA LYS A 30 -26.44 24.79 -13.40
C LYS A 30 -25.63 24.14 -12.27
N GLU A 31 -25.53 22.81 -12.27
CA GLU A 31 -24.86 22.02 -11.23
C GLU A 31 -23.94 20.99 -11.87
N ILE A 32 -22.71 20.88 -11.36
CA ILE A 32 -21.69 19.96 -11.86
C ILE A 32 -21.13 19.15 -10.69
N ASN A 33 -21.28 17.83 -10.75
CA ASN A 33 -20.68 16.92 -9.78
C ASN A 33 -19.34 16.40 -10.30
N VAL A 34 -18.26 16.55 -9.52
CA VAL A 34 -16.90 16.22 -9.94
C VAL A 34 -16.20 15.35 -8.90
N GLU A 35 -15.53 14.28 -9.34
CA GLU A 35 -14.83 13.36 -8.43
C GLU A 35 -13.48 13.93 -7.95
N LEU A 36 -12.79 14.71 -8.79
CA LEU A 36 -11.47 15.27 -8.51
C LEU A 36 -11.40 16.74 -8.91
N CYS A 37 -11.13 17.63 -7.94
CA CYS A 37 -10.88 19.04 -8.20
C CYS A 37 -9.40 19.40 -8.06
N SER A 38 -9.05 20.66 -8.38
CA SER A 38 -7.69 21.20 -8.25
C SER A 38 -7.10 21.00 -6.85
N ASN A 39 -7.92 21.04 -5.81
CA ASN A 39 -7.45 20.85 -4.43
C ASN A 39 -7.12 19.39 -4.09
N CYS A 40 -7.66 18.43 -4.85
CA CYS A 40 -7.63 17.01 -4.50
C CYS A 40 -6.85 16.16 -5.52
N HIS A 41 -6.56 16.69 -6.70
CA HIS A 41 -5.79 15.96 -7.70
C HIS A 41 -4.31 15.84 -7.27
N PRO A 42 -3.72 14.62 -7.29
CA PRO A 42 -2.33 14.36 -6.90
C PRO A 42 -1.29 15.24 -7.61
N PHE A 43 -1.63 15.73 -8.81
CA PHE A 43 -0.80 16.66 -9.57
C PHE A 43 -0.64 18.03 -8.89
N TYR A 44 -1.73 18.61 -8.39
CA TYR A 44 -1.72 19.94 -7.77
C TYR A 44 -1.28 19.89 -6.31
N THR A 45 -1.51 18.77 -5.62
CA THR A 45 -1.11 18.59 -4.22
C THR A 45 0.38 18.23 -4.07
N GLY A 46 1.13 18.10 -5.17
CA GLY A 46 2.59 17.91 -5.17
C GLY A 46 3.09 16.59 -4.58
N LYS A 47 2.19 15.72 -4.11
CA LYS A 47 2.51 14.38 -3.61
C LYS A 47 2.65 13.44 -4.80
N GLN A 48 3.71 13.63 -5.60
CA GLN A 48 4.15 12.60 -6.52
C GLN A 48 4.48 11.36 -5.71
N LYS A 49 3.72 10.28 -5.92
CA LYS A 49 4.11 8.94 -5.47
C LYS A 49 5.42 8.61 -6.19
N LEU A 50 6.55 8.90 -5.55
CA LEU A 50 7.85 8.39 -5.98
C LEU A 50 7.74 6.87 -5.97
N VAL A 51 7.57 6.27 -7.15
CA VAL A 51 7.64 4.83 -7.31
C VAL A 51 9.11 4.45 -7.20
N ASP A 52 9.57 4.32 -5.95
CA ASP A 52 10.96 4.07 -5.63
C ASP A 52 11.40 2.69 -6.14
N THR A 53 12.30 2.70 -7.12
CA THR A 53 12.96 1.51 -7.68
C THR A 53 14.02 0.94 -6.73
N ALA A 54 14.48 1.70 -5.72
CA ALA A 54 15.54 1.28 -4.80
C ALA A 54 15.12 0.15 -3.85
N ARG A 55 13.82 0.04 -3.51
CA ARG A 55 13.32 -0.99 -2.57
C ARG A 55 13.33 -2.41 -3.14
N ARG A 56 13.68 -2.64 -4.42
CA ARG A 56 13.81 -4.00 -4.96
C ARG A 56 14.98 -4.76 -4.35
N VAL A 57 16.12 -4.09 -4.14
CA VAL A 57 17.30 -4.70 -3.52
C VAL A 57 17.05 -4.96 -2.04
N GLU A 58 16.42 -4.03 -1.34
CA GLU A 58 16.02 -4.18 0.07
C GLU A 58 15.05 -5.36 0.25
N LYS A 59 13.98 -5.43 -0.56
CA LYS A 59 13.03 -6.56 -0.54
C LYS A 59 13.67 -7.90 -0.91
N PHE A 60 14.77 -7.91 -1.68
CA PHE A 60 15.52 -9.13 -1.96
C PHE A 60 16.33 -9.56 -0.73
N LYS A 61 17.02 -8.62 -0.07
CA LYS A 61 17.77 -8.86 1.18
C LYS A 61 16.85 -9.35 2.29
N GLU A 62 15.68 -8.75 2.47
CA GLU A 62 14.65 -9.18 3.44
C GLU A 62 14.19 -10.62 3.18
N ARG A 63 13.87 -10.96 1.92
CA ARG A 63 13.48 -12.33 1.55
C ARG A 63 14.59 -13.34 1.75
N ALA A 64 15.85 -12.96 1.48
CA ALA A 64 17.01 -13.82 1.68
C ALA A 64 17.27 -14.07 3.17
N ALA A 65 17.13 -13.04 4.01
CA ALA A 65 17.26 -13.14 5.45
C ALA A 65 16.22 -14.11 6.05
N LEU A 66 14.93 -13.96 5.71
CA LEU A 66 13.87 -14.86 6.19
C LEU A 66 14.15 -16.33 5.84
N LYS A 67 14.55 -16.61 4.58
CA LYS A 67 14.93 -17.96 4.15
C LYS A 67 16.16 -18.51 4.89
N SER A 68 17.06 -17.65 5.33
CA SER A 68 18.23 -18.06 6.11
C SER A 68 17.85 -18.45 7.53
N GLU A 69 16.92 -17.73 8.16
CA GLU A 69 16.41 -18.06 9.49
C GLU A 69 15.63 -19.38 9.50
N ASP A 70 14.83 -19.65 8.47
CA ASP A 70 14.12 -20.93 8.32
C ASP A 70 15.09 -22.11 8.16
N LYS A 71 16.21 -21.91 7.45
CA LYS A 71 17.28 -22.92 7.32
C LYS A 71 18.05 -23.10 8.63
N VAL A 72 18.24 -22.05 9.42
CA VAL A 72 18.91 -22.11 10.73
C VAL A 72 18.02 -22.81 11.77
N LYS A 73 16.71 -22.53 11.77
CA LYS A 73 15.71 -23.23 12.59
C LYS A 73 15.66 -24.71 12.22
N ALA A 74 15.49 -25.04 10.93
CA ALA A 74 15.50 -26.43 10.45
C ALA A 74 16.80 -27.19 10.79
N LYS A 75 17.97 -26.52 10.74
CA LYS A 75 19.25 -27.12 11.18
C LYS A 75 19.34 -27.28 12.71
N ARG A 76 18.78 -26.35 13.50
CA ARG A 76 18.71 -26.46 14.97
C ARG A 76 17.77 -27.59 15.38
N ASP A 77 16.58 -27.69 14.81
CA ASP A 77 15.61 -28.74 15.10
C ASP A 77 16.18 -30.13 14.75
N LYS A 78 16.86 -30.26 13.61
CA LYS A 78 17.52 -31.51 13.20
C LYS A 78 18.73 -31.87 14.09
N LYS A 79 19.44 -30.88 14.63
CA LYS A 79 20.57 -31.09 15.57
C LYS A 79 20.09 -31.46 16.98
N VAL A 80 18.94 -30.94 17.42
CA VAL A 80 18.28 -31.32 18.67
C VAL A 80 17.72 -32.74 18.58
N ALA A 81 17.10 -33.12 17.46
CA ALA A 81 16.64 -34.49 17.23
C ALA A 81 17.80 -35.51 17.20
N ARG A 82 18.94 -35.14 16.60
CA ARG A 82 20.11 -36.04 16.48
C ARG A 82 20.93 -36.19 17.76
N LYS A 83 20.77 -35.30 18.76
CA LYS A 83 21.42 -35.40 20.07
C LYS A 83 20.65 -36.25 21.10
N LYS A 84 19.38 -36.61 20.83
CA LYS A 84 18.53 -37.37 21.74
C LYS A 84 18.75 -38.90 21.84
N PRO A 85 19.47 -39.64 20.97
CA PRO A 85 19.58 -41.09 21.14
C PRO A 85 20.75 -41.55 22.04
N ALA A 86 21.49 -40.65 22.71
CA ALA A 86 22.66 -41.04 23.51
C ALA A 86 22.54 -40.84 25.04
N ILE A 87 21.44 -40.25 25.55
CA ILE A 87 21.24 -40.02 27.01
C ILE A 87 19.95 -40.70 27.50
N SER A 88 19.71 -41.96 27.09
CA SER A 88 18.59 -42.75 27.63
C SER A 88 18.94 -44.21 27.94
N LYS A 89 20.23 -44.56 28.01
CA LYS A 89 20.67 -45.93 28.37
C LYS A 89 21.64 -46.03 29.55
N LYS A 90 21.88 -44.97 30.33
CA LYS A 90 22.79 -45.04 31.50
C LYS A 90 22.13 -44.97 32.88
N ASP A 91 20.82 -44.72 32.98
CA ASP A 91 20.13 -44.62 34.28
C ASP A 91 19.39 -45.91 34.71
N GLU A 92 19.46 -46.99 33.92
CA GLU A 92 18.77 -48.27 34.23
C GLU A 92 19.68 -49.36 34.81
N LYS A 93 20.86 -48.98 35.33
CA LYS A 93 21.78 -49.89 36.03
C LYS A 93 22.14 -49.38 37.44
N LYS A 94 21.11 -48.98 38.18
CA LYS A 94 21.16 -48.71 39.62
C LYS A 94 19.84 -49.19 40.23
N GLY A 95 19.70 -50.51 40.40
CA GLY A 95 18.45 -51.09 40.88
C GLY A 95 18.34 -52.61 40.75
N LYS A 96 19.38 -53.35 41.15
CA LYS A 96 19.26 -54.71 41.68
C LYS A 96 20.46 -54.99 42.57
#